data_AF-A0A6A5WK40-F1
#
_entry.id   AF-A0A6A5WK40-F1
#
_cell.length_a   1.000
_cell.length_b   1.000
_cell.length_c   1.000
_cell.angle_alpha   90.00
_cell.angle_beta   90.00
_cell.angle_gamma   90.00
#
_symmetry.space_group_name_H-M   'P 1'
#
loop_
_entity.id
_entity.type
_entity.pdbx_description
1 polymer ?
#
loop_
_entity_poly.entity_id
_entity_poly.type
_entity_poly.pdbx_seq_one_letter_code
_entity_poly.pdbx_strand_id
1 'polypeptide(L)'
;MVTFSADFLHNQLGGITWSPGLNYIPPNSTTPSLVKNRSYYTLDAGVEPYLPKGPGEHGAKLTAFFNTNPSDIYEEAEEDSFDETPLFACATPWATEKDQRRYVYFGNYSQTRWSDKLDYDRMIECVPAHVKQYWAEELAAKGRPKWVTEALMKHFWPKPVYDGAITVPADDSDDKMMRDIKFYITELKAWEKEARLKVNLIKKEDILKAFDTADADDPPALRLWWEYLQCAGWDKNFYDMLVTLQARNKNYF
;
A
#
# COMPACT_ATOMS: atom_id res chain seq x y z
N MET A 1 -18.53 6.90 -21.32
CA MET A 1 -17.95 7.20 -20.00
C MET A 1 -16.78 8.14 -20.23
N VAL A 2 -16.70 9.24 -19.48
CA VAL A 2 -15.57 10.19 -19.58
C VAL A 2 -14.39 9.59 -18.82
N THR A 3 -13.19 9.73 -19.37
CA THR A 3 -11.95 9.32 -18.73
C THR A 3 -11.21 10.56 -18.21
N PHE A 4 -10.34 10.36 -17.22
CA PHE A 4 -9.62 11.41 -16.50
C PHE A 4 -8.11 11.22 -16.65
N SER A 5 -7.33 12.30 -16.79
CA SER A 5 -5.87 12.20 -16.73
C SER A 5 -5.38 12.10 -15.29
N ALA A 6 -4.18 11.54 -15.08
CA ALA A 6 -3.52 11.52 -13.77
C ALA A 6 -3.40 12.95 -13.18
N ASP A 7 -2.95 13.91 -14.00
CA ASP A 7 -2.79 15.30 -13.60
C ASP A 7 -4.12 15.94 -13.18
N PHE A 8 -5.23 15.63 -13.88
CA PHE A 8 -6.54 16.12 -13.49
C PHE A 8 -6.92 15.61 -12.11
N LEU A 9 -6.81 14.30 -11.87
CA LEU A 9 -7.14 13.70 -10.58
C LEU A 9 -6.27 14.29 -9.47
N HIS A 10 -4.96 14.39 -9.69
CA HIS A 10 -4.04 14.97 -8.72
C HIS A 10 -4.34 16.45 -8.44
N ASN A 11 -4.60 17.25 -9.48
CA ASN A 11 -4.86 18.68 -9.31
C ASN A 11 -6.23 18.99 -8.69
N GLN A 12 -7.24 18.14 -8.91
CA GLN A 12 -8.58 18.35 -8.34
C GLN A 12 -8.77 17.71 -6.97
N LEU A 13 -8.26 16.50 -6.77
CA LEU A 13 -8.42 15.75 -5.51
C LEU A 13 -7.26 16.00 -4.54
N GLY A 14 -6.06 16.30 -5.06
CA GLY A 14 -4.86 16.50 -4.26
C GLY A 14 -4.33 15.20 -3.64
N GLY A 15 -3.68 15.35 -2.49
CA GLY A 15 -3.18 14.24 -1.70
C GLY A 15 -1.78 13.75 -2.06
N ILE A 16 -1.31 12.81 -1.26
CA ILE A 16 -0.03 12.12 -1.38
C ILE A 16 -0.28 10.63 -1.55
N THR A 17 0.59 9.94 -2.27
CA THR A 17 0.55 8.47 -2.31
C THR A 17 0.88 7.92 -0.92
N TRP A 18 -0.09 7.27 -0.30
CA TRP A 18 0.00 6.76 1.07
C TRP A 18 0.50 5.33 1.11
N SER A 19 -0.12 4.48 0.30
CA SER A 19 0.24 3.09 0.07
C SER A 19 0.08 2.79 -1.43
N PRO A 20 0.52 1.63 -1.94
CA PRO A 20 0.48 1.34 -3.36
C PRO A 20 -0.93 1.54 -3.92
N GLY A 21 -1.08 2.52 -4.82
CA GLY A 21 -2.36 2.85 -5.46
C GLY A 21 -3.36 3.65 -4.61
N LEU A 22 -3.14 3.84 -3.30
CA LEU A 22 -3.98 4.65 -2.44
C LEU A 22 -3.37 6.04 -2.26
N ASN A 23 -4.16 7.07 -2.55
CA ASN A 23 -3.80 8.46 -2.26
C ASN A 23 -4.62 8.94 -1.08
N TYR A 24 -3.95 9.64 -0.15
CA TYR A 24 -4.57 10.24 1.04
C TYR A 24 -4.38 11.75 1.02
N ILE A 25 -5.39 12.49 1.48
CA ILE A 25 -5.44 13.96 1.49
C ILE A 25 -5.31 14.42 2.95
N PRO A 26 -4.13 14.88 3.42
CA PRO A 26 -3.93 15.25 4.81
C PRO A 26 -4.76 16.45 5.29
N PRO A 27 -5.19 16.52 6.57
CA PRO A 27 -6.14 17.55 7.12
C PRO A 27 -5.66 18.98 7.03
N ASN A 28 -4.35 19.14 6.96
CA ASN A 28 -3.67 20.39 6.76
C ASN A 28 -3.60 20.83 5.27
N SER A 29 -4.36 20.22 4.36
CA SER A 29 -4.51 20.71 2.99
C SER A 29 -5.24 22.06 2.97
N THR A 30 -4.69 23.05 2.28
CA THR A 30 -5.27 24.42 2.17
C THR A 30 -6.62 24.44 1.46
N THR A 31 -6.97 23.35 0.77
CA THR A 31 -8.22 23.18 0.03
C THR A 31 -9.10 22.13 0.73
N PRO A 32 -10.42 22.39 0.88
CA PRO A 32 -11.35 21.38 1.35
C PRO A 32 -11.30 20.12 0.45
N SER A 33 -11.36 18.94 1.06
CA SER A 33 -11.37 17.68 0.32
C SER A 33 -12.69 17.51 -0.42
N LEU A 34 -12.62 17.17 -1.71
CA LEU A 34 -13.80 16.74 -2.49
C LEU A 34 -14.22 15.30 -2.16
N VAL A 35 -13.36 14.55 -1.47
CA VAL A 35 -13.61 13.17 -1.08
C VAL A 35 -13.81 13.10 0.42
N LYS A 36 -14.94 12.53 0.85
CA LYS A 36 -15.41 12.46 2.23
C LYS A 36 -14.37 11.84 3.17
N ASN A 37 -13.94 10.62 2.84
CA ASN A 37 -12.96 9.83 3.60
C ASN A 37 -11.51 10.18 3.24
N ARG A 38 -11.33 11.31 2.52
CA ARG A 38 -10.03 11.95 2.23
C ARG A 38 -9.01 11.01 1.55
N SER A 39 -9.53 10.01 0.86
CA SER A 39 -8.76 8.95 0.24
C SER A 39 -9.35 8.60 -1.12
N TYR A 40 -8.52 8.21 -2.07
CA TYR A 40 -8.97 7.68 -3.35
C TYR A 40 -7.93 6.74 -3.96
N TYR A 41 -8.39 5.75 -4.71
CA TYR A 41 -7.53 4.81 -5.41
C TYR A 41 -7.25 5.24 -6.84
N THR A 42 -5.99 5.13 -7.25
CA THR A 42 -5.56 5.19 -8.65
C THR A 42 -4.79 3.91 -8.97
N LEU A 43 -5.48 2.94 -9.59
CA LEU A 43 -4.95 1.61 -9.86
C LEU A 43 -4.71 1.39 -11.35
N ASP A 44 -3.83 0.44 -11.66
CA ASP A 44 -3.45 0.10 -13.03
C ASP A 44 -3.75 -1.38 -13.29
N ALA A 45 -4.74 -1.64 -14.14
CA ALA A 45 -5.13 -3.00 -14.49
C ALA A 45 -4.02 -3.80 -15.19
N GLY A 46 -2.97 -3.15 -15.71
CA GLY A 46 -1.80 -3.81 -16.28
C GLY A 46 -0.90 -4.49 -15.25
N VAL A 47 -0.98 -4.10 -13.97
CA VAL A 47 -0.22 -4.72 -12.86
C VAL A 47 -1.12 -5.17 -11.70
N GLU A 48 -2.42 -4.89 -11.77
CA GLU A 48 -3.46 -5.34 -10.84
C GLU A 48 -4.49 -6.21 -11.59
N PRO A 49 -4.18 -7.50 -11.84
CA PRO A 49 -5.01 -8.35 -12.70
C PRO A 49 -6.38 -8.71 -12.12
N TYR A 50 -6.62 -8.40 -10.84
CA TYR A 50 -7.83 -8.75 -10.09
C TYR A 50 -8.71 -7.55 -9.77
N LEU A 51 -8.43 -6.39 -10.36
CA LEU A 51 -9.33 -5.25 -10.28
C LEU A 51 -10.75 -5.62 -10.72
N PRO A 52 -11.76 -4.88 -10.25
CA PRO A 52 -13.13 -5.03 -10.75
C PRO A 52 -13.16 -5.08 -12.28
N LYS A 53 -13.85 -6.07 -12.86
CA LYS A 53 -13.96 -6.18 -14.33
C LYS A 53 -14.91 -5.16 -14.92
N GLY A 54 -15.53 -4.31 -14.12
CA GLY A 54 -16.41 -3.24 -14.58
C GLY A 54 -16.83 -2.36 -13.42
N PRO A 55 -17.33 -1.14 -13.70
CA PRO A 55 -17.90 -0.28 -12.67
C PRO A 55 -19.03 -0.99 -11.92
N GLY A 56 -19.01 -0.94 -10.59
CA GLY A 56 -20.01 -1.62 -9.75
C GLY A 56 -19.67 -3.06 -9.34
N GLU A 57 -18.65 -3.69 -9.95
CA GLU A 57 -18.23 -5.05 -9.59
C GLU A 57 -17.23 -5.05 -8.43
N HIS A 58 -17.08 -6.18 -7.75
CA HIS A 58 -16.05 -6.39 -6.74
C HIS A 58 -14.71 -6.79 -7.36
N GLY A 59 -13.62 -6.63 -6.62
CA GLY A 59 -12.30 -7.07 -7.05
C GLY A 59 -11.32 -7.14 -5.89
N ALA A 60 -10.04 -7.19 -6.23
CA ALA A 60 -8.96 -7.09 -5.27
C ALA A 60 -7.72 -6.45 -5.94
N LYS A 61 -6.86 -5.88 -5.12
CA LYS A 61 -5.51 -5.51 -5.52
C LYS A 61 -4.49 -6.34 -4.75
N LEU A 62 -3.30 -6.45 -5.30
CA LEU A 62 -2.17 -7.11 -4.65
C LEU A 62 -1.34 -6.07 -3.91
N THR A 63 -0.80 -6.43 -2.76
CA THR A 63 0.21 -5.61 -2.09
C THR A 63 1.22 -6.47 -1.34
N ALA A 64 2.47 -6.05 -1.28
CA ALA A 64 3.49 -6.76 -0.50
C ALA A 64 3.38 -6.45 1.01
N PHE A 65 3.06 -5.20 1.35
CA PHE A 65 3.04 -4.69 2.71
C PHE A 65 1.92 -3.67 2.90
N PHE A 66 1.41 -3.57 4.12
CA PHE A 66 0.47 -2.53 4.52
C PHE A 66 1.22 -1.38 5.18
N ASN A 67 0.86 -0.15 4.83
CA ASN A 67 1.27 1.03 5.58
C ASN A 67 0.33 1.23 6.77
N THR A 68 0.73 2.05 7.74
CA THR A 68 -0.13 2.46 8.85
C THR A 68 -1.40 3.14 8.34
N ASN A 69 -2.53 2.98 9.03
CA ASN A 69 -3.76 3.65 8.64
C ASN A 69 -3.61 5.17 8.81
N PRO A 70 -4.11 6.00 7.87
CA PRO A 70 -4.04 7.45 8.01
C PRO A 70 -4.68 7.97 9.30
N SER A 71 -5.78 7.36 9.74
CA SER A 71 -6.48 7.67 10.99
C SER A 71 -5.57 7.56 12.23
N ASP A 72 -4.63 6.61 12.24
CA ASP A 72 -3.71 6.41 13.36
C ASP A 72 -2.63 7.52 13.44
N ILE A 73 -2.38 8.22 12.34
CA ILE A 73 -1.37 9.29 12.24
C ILE A 73 -2.00 10.67 12.42
N TYR A 74 -3.21 10.88 11.89
CA TYR A 74 -3.87 12.18 11.91
C TYR A 74 -4.97 12.29 12.97
N GLU A 75 -5.21 11.23 13.76
CA GLU A 75 -6.21 11.19 14.85
C GLU A 75 -7.61 11.65 14.38
N GLU A 76 -7.97 11.33 13.13
CA GLU A 76 -9.27 11.68 12.55
C GLU A 76 -10.36 10.76 13.14
N ALA A 77 -11.40 11.35 13.72
CA ALA A 77 -12.28 10.68 14.67
C ALA A 77 -13.56 10.04 14.07
N GLU A 78 -13.85 10.17 12.78
CA GLU A 78 -15.21 9.85 12.31
C GLU A 78 -15.31 8.94 11.06
N GLU A 79 -14.31 8.88 10.16
CA GLU A 79 -14.45 8.15 8.90
C GLU A 79 -13.21 7.33 8.56
N ASP A 80 -13.41 6.03 8.30
CA ASP A 80 -12.34 5.13 7.90
C ASP A 80 -11.86 5.49 6.48
N SER A 81 -10.55 5.70 6.33
CA SER A 81 -9.90 6.04 5.05
C SER A 81 -10.09 4.98 3.96
N PHE A 82 -10.55 3.79 4.34
CA PHE A 82 -10.79 2.66 3.44
C PHE A 82 -12.27 2.37 3.19
N ASP A 83 -13.20 3.11 3.81
CA ASP A 83 -14.63 2.99 3.53
C ASP A 83 -15.01 3.85 2.30
N GLU A 84 -16.06 3.48 1.58
CA GLU A 84 -16.65 4.19 0.43
C GLU A 84 -15.68 5.03 -0.45
N THR A 85 -14.50 4.48 -0.73
CA THR A 85 -13.37 5.20 -1.31
C THR A 85 -13.45 5.18 -2.84
N PRO A 86 -13.43 6.35 -3.52
CA PRO A 86 -13.46 6.40 -4.98
C PRO A 86 -12.32 5.61 -5.63
N LEU A 87 -12.66 4.74 -6.57
CA LEU A 87 -11.71 3.97 -7.36
C LEU A 87 -11.61 4.49 -8.79
N PHE A 88 -10.38 4.82 -9.18
CA PHE A 88 -10.02 5.15 -10.55
C PHE A 88 -9.05 4.10 -11.09
N ALA A 89 -9.38 3.50 -12.24
CA ALA A 89 -8.52 2.48 -12.86
C ALA A 89 -8.12 2.87 -14.29
N CYS A 90 -6.84 2.72 -14.61
CA CYS A 90 -6.29 2.86 -15.96
C CYS A 90 -5.94 1.49 -16.58
N ALA A 91 -5.51 1.51 -17.84
CA ALA A 91 -5.21 0.30 -18.63
C ALA A 91 -6.40 -0.69 -18.71
N THR A 92 -7.61 -0.17 -18.57
CA THR A 92 -8.84 -0.96 -18.67
C THR A 92 -9.42 -0.89 -20.09
N PRO A 93 -10.26 -1.85 -20.51
CA PRO A 93 -10.99 -1.76 -21.78
C PRO A 93 -11.85 -0.49 -21.95
N TRP A 94 -12.20 0.19 -20.85
CA TRP A 94 -12.97 1.44 -20.86
C TRP A 94 -12.09 2.70 -20.94
N ALA A 95 -10.77 2.59 -20.81
CA ALA A 95 -9.84 3.68 -21.02
C ALA A 95 -9.63 3.87 -22.54
N THR A 96 -10.37 4.80 -23.13
CA THR A 96 -10.57 4.93 -24.59
C THR A 96 -9.37 5.46 -25.39
N GLU A 97 -8.29 5.88 -24.75
CA GLU A 97 -7.11 6.43 -25.42
C GLU A 97 -5.90 5.54 -25.15
N LYS A 98 -5.44 4.82 -26.18
CA LYS A 98 -4.37 3.81 -26.05
C LYS A 98 -3.00 4.39 -25.72
N ASP A 99 -2.76 5.64 -26.08
CA ASP A 99 -1.44 6.28 -25.97
C ASP A 99 -1.29 7.19 -24.74
N GLN A 100 -2.39 7.43 -24.00
CA GLN A 100 -2.36 8.21 -22.77
C GLN A 100 -2.92 7.39 -21.60
N ARG A 101 -2.26 7.45 -20.44
CA ARG A 101 -2.72 6.80 -19.22
C ARG A 101 -3.96 7.52 -18.69
N ARG A 102 -5.12 7.12 -19.19
CA ARG A 102 -6.44 7.64 -18.78
C ARG A 102 -7.08 6.72 -17.74
N TYR A 103 -7.71 7.34 -16.76
CA TYR A 103 -8.40 6.68 -15.66
C TYR A 103 -9.91 6.73 -15.86
N VAL A 104 -10.57 5.65 -15.46
CA VAL A 104 -12.03 5.54 -15.44
C VAL A 104 -12.48 5.43 -14.00
N TYR A 105 -13.57 6.11 -13.63
CA TYR A 105 -14.16 5.99 -12.29
C TYR A 105 -15.03 4.73 -12.19
N PHE A 106 -14.66 3.80 -11.32
CA PHE A 106 -15.33 2.50 -11.17
C PHE A 106 -16.43 2.50 -10.10
N GLY A 107 -16.50 3.54 -9.27
CA GLY A 107 -17.39 3.62 -8.12
C GLY A 107 -16.62 3.82 -6.82
N ASN A 108 -17.32 3.70 -5.71
CA ASN A 108 -16.78 3.76 -4.37
C ASN A 108 -16.63 2.35 -3.81
N TYR A 109 -15.52 2.09 -3.14
CA TYR A 109 -15.11 0.78 -2.67
C TYR A 109 -14.72 0.81 -1.20
N SER A 110 -15.13 -0.21 -0.48
CA SER A 110 -14.80 -0.40 0.93
C SER A 110 -13.94 -1.65 1.13
N GLN A 111 -13.05 -1.61 2.13
CA GLN A 111 -12.29 -2.77 2.59
C GLN A 111 -12.91 -3.39 3.85
N THR A 112 -14.06 -4.02 3.68
CA THR A 112 -14.82 -4.60 4.82
C THR A 112 -14.26 -5.93 5.31
N ARG A 113 -13.43 -6.60 4.49
CA ARG A 113 -12.86 -7.92 4.78
C ARG A 113 -11.37 -7.80 5.06
N TRP A 114 -10.88 -8.60 6.00
CA TRP A 114 -9.45 -8.75 6.24
C TRP A 114 -8.73 -9.22 4.99
N SER A 115 -7.54 -8.66 4.78
CA SER A 115 -6.68 -9.04 3.66
C SER A 115 -6.13 -10.45 3.86
N ASP A 116 -6.10 -11.25 2.79
CA ASP A 116 -5.62 -12.62 2.82
C ASP A 116 -4.18 -12.69 2.28
N LYS A 117 -3.24 -13.22 3.08
CA LYS A 117 -1.86 -13.49 2.62
C LYS A 117 -1.87 -14.65 1.64
N LEU A 118 -1.18 -14.50 0.52
CA LEU A 118 -0.97 -15.62 -0.40
C LEU A 118 -0.05 -16.66 0.24
N ASP A 119 -0.45 -17.93 0.15
CA ASP A 119 0.44 -19.06 0.36
C ASP A 119 1.35 -19.27 -0.87
N TYR A 120 2.26 -20.23 -0.77
CA TYR A 120 3.19 -20.56 -1.87
C TYR A 120 2.44 -20.90 -3.16
N ASP A 121 1.48 -21.82 -3.12
CA ASP A 121 0.79 -22.32 -4.31
C ASP A 121 0.04 -21.19 -5.02
N ARG A 122 -0.71 -20.35 -4.28
CA ARG A 122 -1.41 -19.20 -4.87
C ARG A 122 -0.45 -18.14 -5.39
N MET A 123 0.70 -17.94 -4.73
CA MET A 123 1.74 -17.02 -5.24
C MET A 123 2.29 -17.48 -6.60
N ILE A 124 2.38 -18.80 -6.83
CA ILE A 124 2.84 -19.38 -8.10
C ILE A 124 1.72 -19.40 -9.15
N GLU A 125 0.53 -19.86 -8.79
CA GLU A 125 -0.57 -20.10 -9.72
C GLU A 125 -1.36 -18.84 -10.09
N CYS A 126 -1.57 -17.95 -9.12
CA CYS A 126 -2.45 -16.79 -9.30
C CYS A 126 -1.67 -15.53 -9.71
N VAL A 127 -0.43 -15.33 -9.25
CA VAL A 127 0.27 -14.07 -9.52
C VAL A 127 1.05 -14.15 -10.85
N PRO A 128 0.67 -13.37 -11.88
CA PRO A 128 1.38 -13.41 -13.15
C PRO A 128 2.83 -12.93 -13.03
N ALA A 129 3.71 -13.46 -13.88
CA ALA A 129 5.14 -13.13 -13.83
C ALA A 129 5.43 -11.62 -13.96
N HIS A 130 4.68 -10.90 -14.81
CA HIS A 130 4.86 -9.44 -14.97
C HIS A 130 4.48 -8.66 -13.70
N VAL A 131 3.51 -9.14 -12.91
CA VAL A 131 3.14 -8.55 -11.62
C VAL A 131 4.24 -8.80 -10.59
N LYS A 132 4.82 -10.01 -10.55
CA LYS A 132 6.01 -10.30 -9.72
C LYS A 132 7.17 -9.37 -10.08
N GLN A 133 7.40 -9.15 -11.38
CA GLN A 133 8.44 -8.24 -11.86
C GLN A 133 8.18 -6.80 -11.43
N TYR A 134 6.95 -6.30 -11.55
CA TYR A 134 6.54 -4.98 -11.07
C TYR A 134 6.82 -4.81 -9.58
N TRP A 135 6.35 -5.73 -8.74
CA TRP A 135 6.59 -5.66 -7.29
C TRP A 135 8.07 -5.78 -6.93
N ALA A 136 8.83 -6.62 -7.63
CA ALA A 136 10.26 -6.71 -7.41
C ALA A 136 11.01 -5.42 -7.76
N GLU A 137 10.57 -4.70 -8.80
CA GLU A 137 11.11 -3.37 -9.13
C GLU A 137 10.75 -2.33 -8.07
N GLU A 138 9.48 -2.24 -7.69
CA GLU A 138 9.01 -1.28 -6.67
C GLU A 138 9.70 -1.50 -5.32
N LEU A 139 9.83 -2.75 -4.87
CA LEU A 139 10.44 -3.09 -3.60
C LEU A 139 11.96 -2.91 -3.60
N ALA A 140 12.63 -3.08 -4.74
CA ALA A 140 14.08 -2.85 -4.87
C ALA A 140 14.44 -1.40 -5.23
N ALA A 141 13.45 -0.54 -5.49
CA ALA A 141 13.69 0.84 -5.92
C ALA A 141 14.46 1.64 -4.86
N LYS A 142 15.49 2.36 -5.30
CA LYS A 142 16.32 3.23 -4.41
C LYS A 142 15.52 4.36 -3.75
N GLY A 143 14.45 4.80 -4.40
CA GLY A 143 13.57 5.88 -3.95
C GLY A 143 12.29 5.40 -3.23
N ARG A 144 12.20 4.10 -2.89
CA ARG A 144 11.00 3.56 -2.23
C ARG A 144 10.70 4.27 -0.91
N PRO A 145 9.44 4.33 -0.47
CA PRO A 145 9.07 4.95 0.80
C PRO A 145 9.80 4.33 2.01
N LYS A 146 10.03 5.15 3.05
CA LYS A 146 10.71 4.71 4.28
C LYS A 146 9.98 3.55 4.96
N TRP A 147 8.64 3.59 5.01
CA TRP A 147 7.83 2.54 5.61
C TRP A 147 8.00 1.19 4.90
N VAL A 148 8.16 1.18 3.57
CA VAL A 148 8.47 -0.04 2.79
C VAL A 148 9.83 -0.59 3.17
N THR A 149 10.83 0.28 3.32
CA THR A 149 12.16 -0.11 3.79
C THR A 149 12.10 -0.77 5.17
N GLU A 150 11.33 -0.19 6.09
CA GLU A 150 11.13 -0.77 7.43
C GLU A 150 10.38 -2.10 7.39
N ALA A 151 9.39 -2.25 6.52
CA ALA A 151 8.67 -3.50 6.32
C ALA A 151 9.60 -4.60 5.79
N LEU A 152 10.44 -4.28 4.79
CA LEU A 152 11.47 -5.19 4.27
C LEU A 152 12.49 -5.58 5.35
N MET A 153 12.92 -4.63 6.18
CA MET A 153 13.83 -4.90 7.30
C MET A 153 13.20 -5.92 8.23
N LYS A 154 11.97 -5.67 8.71
CA LYS A 154 11.24 -6.58 9.61
C LYS A 154 10.97 -7.96 9.01
N HIS A 155 10.76 -8.03 7.69
CA HIS A 155 10.46 -9.29 6.99
C HIS A 155 11.70 -10.18 6.84
N PHE A 156 12.77 -9.65 6.24
CA PHE A 156 13.97 -10.45 5.91
C PHE A 156 14.96 -10.56 7.07
N TRP A 157 14.94 -9.60 7.99
CA TRP A 157 15.77 -9.59 9.20
C TRP A 157 14.89 -9.25 10.39
N PRO A 158 14.12 -10.21 10.93
CA PRO A 158 13.22 -9.97 12.04
C PRO A 158 13.91 -9.26 13.20
N LYS A 159 13.19 -8.31 13.80
CA LYS A 159 13.69 -7.55 14.94
C LYS A 159 13.95 -8.51 16.11
N PRO A 160 15.08 -8.38 16.82
CA PRO A 160 15.33 -9.15 18.04
C PRO A 160 14.18 -8.99 19.04
N VAL A 161 13.86 -10.07 19.75
CA VAL A 161 12.83 -10.09 20.79
C VAL A 161 13.52 -9.99 22.14
N TYR A 162 13.03 -9.12 23.02
CA TYR A 162 13.53 -9.03 24.39
C TYR A 162 13.20 -10.32 25.15
N ASP A 163 14.23 -11.02 25.60
CA ASP A 163 14.15 -12.25 26.40
C ASP A 163 14.67 -12.06 27.84
N GLY A 164 15.06 -10.84 28.19
CA GLY A 164 15.62 -10.49 29.50
C GLY A 164 14.57 -10.47 30.62
N ALA A 165 15.05 -10.35 31.86
CA ALA A 165 14.16 -10.34 33.02
C ALA A 165 13.24 -9.11 33.04
N ILE A 166 11.95 -9.32 33.32
CA ILE A 166 11.00 -8.26 33.71
C ILE A 166 10.65 -8.55 35.17
N THR A 167 11.37 -7.95 36.11
CA THR A 167 11.14 -8.16 37.53
C THR A 167 10.29 -7.03 38.14
N VAL A 168 9.44 -7.40 39.09
CA VAL A 168 8.74 -6.45 39.99
C VAL A 168 9.81 -5.91 40.96
N PRO A 169 9.83 -4.60 41.27
CA PRO A 169 10.97 -3.96 41.92
C PRO A 169 11.26 -4.59 43.28
N ALA A 170 12.43 -5.21 43.39
CA ALA A 170 13.14 -5.52 44.62
C ALA A 170 14.59 -5.06 44.41
N ASP A 171 15.23 -4.56 45.47
CA ASP A 171 16.45 -3.73 45.39
C ASP A 171 17.65 -4.36 44.63
N ASP A 172 17.76 -5.70 44.56
CA ASP A 172 18.80 -6.42 43.81
C ASP A 172 18.39 -6.81 42.37
N SER A 173 17.10 -6.69 42.02
CA SER A 173 16.56 -7.08 40.71
C SER A 173 16.74 -6.00 39.63
N ASP A 174 16.87 -4.75 40.05
CA ASP A 174 16.94 -3.58 39.17
C ASP A 174 18.26 -3.54 38.38
N ASP A 175 19.37 -3.92 39.01
CA ASP A 175 20.69 -3.95 38.37
C ASP A 175 20.79 -4.96 37.23
N LYS A 176 20.13 -6.11 37.38
CA LYS A 176 20.07 -7.14 36.34
C LYS A 176 19.15 -6.72 35.21
N MET A 177 17.95 -6.24 35.53
CA MET A 177 17.00 -5.72 34.54
C MET A 177 17.63 -4.61 33.69
N MET A 178 18.34 -3.67 34.33
CA MET A 178 19.01 -2.57 33.64
C MET A 178 20.14 -3.03 32.72
N ARG A 179 20.85 -4.13 33.06
CA ARG A 179 21.86 -4.72 32.17
C ARG A 179 21.21 -5.40 30.98
N ASP A 180 20.16 -6.19 31.19
CA ASP A 180 19.43 -6.89 30.14
C ASP A 180 18.80 -5.89 29.15
N ILE A 181 18.19 -4.81 29.66
CA ILE A 181 17.66 -3.70 28.84
C ILE A 181 18.79 -3.03 28.03
N LYS A 182 19.94 -2.73 28.65
CA LYS A 182 21.08 -2.11 27.93
C LYS A 182 21.63 -3.03 26.84
N PHE A 183 21.70 -4.33 27.12
CA PHE A 183 22.12 -5.33 26.14
C PHE A 183 21.17 -5.35 24.94
N TYR A 184 19.87 -5.47 25.20
CA TYR A 184 18.86 -5.46 24.16
C TYR A 184 18.84 -4.15 23.36
N ILE A 185 18.99 -2.99 24.00
CA ILE A 185 19.11 -1.70 23.29
C ILE A 185 20.33 -1.70 22.35
N THR A 186 21.44 -2.30 22.77
CA THR A 186 22.65 -2.39 21.94
C THR A 186 22.44 -3.32 20.75
N GLU A 187 21.79 -4.46 20.98
CA GLU A 187 21.40 -5.40 19.95
C GLU A 187 20.44 -4.77 18.93
N LEU A 188 19.43 -4.02 19.40
CA LEU A 188 18.49 -3.30 18.54
C LEU A 188 19.19 -2.27 17.64
N LYS A 189 20.18 -1.54 18.16
CA LYS A 189 20.97 -0.59 17.36
C LYS A 189 21.82 -1.29 16.31
N ALA A 190 22.42 -2.43 16.67
CA ALA A 190 23.20 -3.24 15.73
C ALA A 190 22.30 -3.79 14.62
N TRP A 191 21.15 -4.36 14.99
CA TRP A 191 20.13 -4.84 14.07
C TRP A 191 19.67 -3.75 13.10
N GLU A 192 19.32 -2.56 13.60
CA GLU A 192 18.81 -1.49 12.73
C GLU A 192 19.85 -1.10 11.68
N LYS A 193 21.11 -0.95 12.08
CA LYS A 193 22.21 -0.61 11.17
C LYS A 193 22.44 -1.69 10.11
N GLU A 194 22.48 -2.95 10.53
CA GLU A 194 22.74 -4.08 9.64
C GLU A 194 21.58 -4.34 8.68
N ALA A 195 20.36 -4.45 9.20
CA ALA A 195 19.16 -4.70 8.40
C ALA A 195 18.93 -3.57 7.39
N ARG A 196 19.14 -2.31 7.78
CA ARG A 196 19.03 -1.16 6.86
C ARG A 196 20.08 -1.22 5.74
N LEU A 197 21.32 -1.57 6.07
CA LEU A 197 22.37 -1.74 5.07
C LEU A 197 22.00 -2.85 4.07
N LYS A 198 21.58 -4.01 4.56
CA LYS A 198 21.20 -5.15 3.70
C LYS A 198 19.98 -4.82 2.82
N VAL A 199 18.94 -4.21 3.39
CA VAL A 199 17.75 -3.79 2.64
C VAL A 199 18.08 -2.76 1.56
N ASN A 200 19.03 -1.85 1.80
CA ASN A 200 19.50 -0.89 0.79
C ASN A 200 20.29 -1.54 -0.36
N LEU A 201 20.79 -2.76 -0.16
CA LEU A 201 21.53 -3.53 -1.17
C LEU A 201 20.66 -4.57 -1.88
N ILE A 202 19.42 -4.79 -1.45
CA ILE A 202 18.45 -5.68 -2.10
C ILE A 202 18.29 -5.27 -3.57
N LYS A 203 18.38 -6.25 -4.45
CA LYS A 203 18.13 -6.11 -5.88
C LYS A 203 16.78 -6.74 -6.24
N LYS A 204 16.32 -6.43 -7.45
CA LYS A 204 15.11 -7.02 -8.03
C LYS A 204 15.17 -8.55 -8.02
N GLU A 205 16.34 -9.12 -8.35
CA GLU A 205 16.53 -10.57 -8.42
C GLU A 205 16.38 -11.25 -7.05
N ASP A 206 16.78 -10.58 -5.97
CA ASP A 206 16.63 -11.09 -4.60
C ASP A 206 15.14 -11.18 -4.24
N ILE A 207 14.34 -10.18 -4.61
CA ILE A 207 12.88 -10.16 -4.38
C ILE A 207 12.17 -11.20 -5.25
N LEU A 208 12.54 -11.31 -6.53
CA LEU A 208 11.99 -12.34 -7.42
C LEU A 208 12.23 -13.74 -6.88
N LYS A 209 13.47 -14.00 -6.42
CA LYS A 209 13.80 -15.28 -5.77
C LYS A 209 12.93 -15.50 -4.55
N ALA A 210 12.75 -14.49 -3.68
CA ALA A 210 11.93 -14.60 -2.48
C ALA A 210 10.44 -14.93 -2.77
N PHE A 211 9.89 -14.49 -3.91
CA PHE A 211 8.54 -14.90 -4.32
C PHE A 211 8.43 -16.38 -4.66
N ASP A 212 9.51 -17.02 -5.12
CA ASP A 212 9.54 -18.41 -5.54
C ASP A 212 10.16 -19.36 -4.48
N THR A 213 10.72 -18.81 -3.40
CA THR A 213 11.24 -19.55 -2.24
C THR A 213 10.10 -20.18 -1.42
N ALA A 214 10.32 -21.35 -0.82
CA ALA A 214 9.35 -21.98 0.08
C ALA A 214 9.30 -21.26 1.44
N ASP A 215 8.16 -21.32 2.15
CA ASP A 215 7.97 -20.58 3.41
C ASP A 215 8.93 -21.01 4.54
N ALA A 216 9.52 -22.20 4.44
CA ALA A 216 10.44 -22.76 5.45
C ALA A 216 11.94 -22.47 5.18
N ASP A 217 12.28 -21.88 4.04
CA ASP A 217 13.67 -21.66 3.63
C ASP A 217 14.26 -20.34 4.19
N ASP A 218 15.59 -20.23 4.17
CA ASP A 218 16.36 -19.03 4.51
C ASP A 218 17.14 -18.53 3.28
N PRO A 219 16.97 -17.27 2.82
CA PRO A 219 16.15 -16.19 3.38
C PRO A 219 14.63 -16.44 3.25
N PRO A 220 13.82 -15.83 4.14
CA PRO A 220 12.39 -16.08 4.20
C PRO A 220 11.69 -15.69 2.90
N ALA A 221 10.68 -16.47 2.54
CA ALA A 221 9.87 -16.19 1.36
C ALA A 221 9.07 -14.90 1.51
N LEU A 222 8.83 -14.22 0.39
CA LEU A 222 7.97 -13.04 0.33
C LEU A 222 6.64 -13.42 -0.33
N ARG A 223 5.54 -12.92 0.22
CA ARG A 223 4.18 -13.18 -0.28
C ARG A 223 3.44 -11.86 -0.42
N LEU A 224 2.63 -11.76 -1.46
CA LEU A 224 1.67 -10.69 -1.61
C LEU A 224 0.40 -10.99 -0.81
N TRP A 225 -0.41 -9.96 -0.63
CA TRP A 225 -1.70 -10.02 0.05
C TRP A 225 -2.80 -9.61 -0.93
N TRP A 226 -3.96 -10.25 -0.80
CA TRP A 226 -5.19 -9.77 -1.39
C TRP A 226 -5.76 -8.67 -0.52
N GLU A 227 -5.85 -7.47 -1.07
CA GLU A 227 -6.59 -6.35 -0.51
C GLU A 227 -7.93 -6.26 -1.26
N TYR A 228 -8.99 -6.74 -0.60
CA TYR A 228 -10.30 -6.90 -1.22
C TYR A 228 -11.01 -5.55 -1.39
N LEU A 229 -11.51 -5.32 -2.61
CA LEU A 229 -12.25 -4.13 -3.00
C LEU A 229 -13.73 -4.51 -3.14
N GLN A 230 -14.53 -4.25 -2.11
CA GLN A 230 -15.98 -4.42 -2.17
C GLN A 230 -16.62 -3.14 -2.70
N CYS A 231 -17.33 -3.21 -3.81
CA CYS A 231 -18.10 -2.08 -4.34
C CYS A 231 -19.21 -1.70 -3.36
N ALA A 232 -19.18 -0.48 -2.85
CA ALA A 232 -20.22 0.12 -2.03
C ALA A 232 -21.32 0.75 -2.90
N GLY A 233 -20.96 1.26 -4.08
CA GLY A 233 -21.90 1.82 -5.04
C GLY A 233 -21.22 2.72 -6.05
N TRP A 234 -21.98 3.20 -7.03
CA TRP A 234 -21.49 4.15 -8.03
C TRP A 234 -22.12 5.52 -7.80
N ASP A 235 -21.31 6.52 -7.42
CA ASP A 235 -21.80 7.86 -7.12
C ASP A 235 -21.87 8.72 -8.38
N LYS A 236 -23.10 8.89 -8.87
CA LYS A 236 -23.39 9.72 -10.05
C LYS A 236 -23.11 11.20 -9.82
N ASN A 237 -23.38 11.72 -8.63
CA ASN A 237 -23.20 13.14 -8.36
C ASN A 237 -21.71 13.49 -8.31
N PHE A 238 -20.91 12.64 -7.65
CA PHE A 238 -19.46 12.78 -7.64
C PHE A 238 -18.86 12.69 -9.06
N TYR A 239 -19.29 11.71 -9.85
CA TYR A 239 -18.85 11.58 -11.24
C TYR A 239 -19.23 12.81 -12.09
N ASP A 240 -20.49 13.25 -12.06
CA ASP A 240 -20.97 14.38 -12.86
C ASP A 240 -20.23 15.70 -12.47
N MET A 241 -19.92 15.86 -11.19
CA MET A 241 -19.09 16.94 -10.68
C MET A 241 -17.69 16.91 -11.33
N LEU A 242 -17.01 15.76 -11.33
CA LEU A 242 -15.69 15.61 -11.94
C LEU A 242 -15.71 15.88 -13.45
N VAL A 243 -16.72 15.36 -14.16
CA VAL A 243 -16.90 15.64 -15.59
C VAL A 243 -17.05 17.13 -15.85
N THR A 244 -17.85 17.82 -15.03
CA THR A 244 -18.04 19.27 -15.13
C THR A 244 -16.75 20.04 -14.87
N LEU A 245 -15.97 19.63 -13.87
CA LEU A 245 -14.67 20.23 -13.55
C LEU A 245 -13.66 20.04 -14.68
N GLN A 246 -13.58 18.84 -15.26
CA GLN A 246 -12.70 18.57 -16.40
C GLN A 246 -13.09 19.42 -17.61
N ALA A 247 -14.38 19.51 -17.91
CA ALA A 247 -14.89 20.30 -19.05
C ALA A 247 -14.54 21.80 -18.97
N ARG A 248 -14.32 22.34 -17.76
CA ARG A 248 -13.92 23.76 -17.57
C ARG A 248 -12.49 24.04 -17.99
N ASN A 249 -11.63 23.04 -18.09
CA ASN A 249 -10.23 23.23 -18.47
C ASN A 249 -9.85 22.30 -19.63
N LYS A 250 -9.68 22.90 -20.81
CA LYS A 250 -9.35 22.20 -22.06
C LYS A 250 -8.00 21.49 -22.03
N ASN A 251 -7.11 21.82 -21.09
CA ASN A 251 -5.78 21.22 -20.97
C ASN A 251 -5.80 19.75 -20.49
N TYR A 252 -6.95 19.24 -20.04
CA TYR A 252 -7.11 17.87 -19.55
C TYR A 252 -7.72 16.89 -20.56
N PHE A 253 -7.95 17.35 -21.80
CA PHE A 253 -8.42 16.54 -22.92
C PHE A 253 -7.26 16.16 -23.84
#